data_AF-A0A0F8TBK9-F1
#
_entry.id   AF-A0A0F8TBK9-F1
#
_cell.length_a   1.000
_cell.length_b   1.000
_cell.length_c   1.000
_cell.angle_alpha   90.00
_cell.angle_beta   90.00
_cell.angle_gamma   90.00
#
_symmetry.space_group_name_H-M   'P 1'
#
loop_
_entity.id
_entity.type
_entity.pdbx_description
1 polymer ?
#
loop_
_entity_poly.entity_id
_entity_poly.type
_entity_poly.pdbx_seq_one_letter_code
_entity_poly.pdbx_strand_id
1 'polypeptide(L)'
;MKSNNNPKAMVVERYTITDRIAHTVHAIAMIVLIITGLKIYAGWEFMSFHTARTLHMIAVPFLLAVNWILIPYNIFSEGHGLLGKISHFTDHYIFGPKDAVRLGGIIKNFFRKGRYPAYSIYDEEKGHYETKLHPVMKVLIVLEGTALFLITVSGIVLYKLDWSLFGLP
;
A
#
# COMPACT_ATOMS: atom_id res chain seq x y z
N MET A 1 -8.16 -15.69 -21.07
CA MET A 1 -7.51 -16.92 -20.57
C MET A 1 -8.59 -17.96 -20.34
N LYS A 2 -8.54 -19.09 -21.05
CA LYS A 2 -9.53 -20.17 -20.92
C LYS A 2 -9.36 -20.87 -19.58
N SER A 3 -10.47 -21.02 -18.85
CA SER A 3 -10.59 -21.76 -17.60
C SER A 3 -10.21 -23.23 -17.81
N ASN A 4 -9.29 -23.74 -17.01
CA ASN A 4 -9.06 -25.18 -16.87
C ASN A 4 -10.18 -25.72 -15.98
N ASN A 5 -11.14 -26.42 -16.59
CA ASN A 5 -12.33 -26.97 -15.93
C ASN A 5 -11.96 -28.10 -14.95
N ASN A 6 -11.55 -27.73 -13.73
CA ASN A 6 -11.70 -28.60 -12.58
C ASN A 6 -13.01 -28.19 -11.87
N PRO A 7 -14.08 -29.01 -11.89
CA PRO A 7 -15.43 -28.62 -11.43
C PRO A 7 -15.53 -28.30 -9.93
N LYS A 8 -14.43 -28.37 -9.18
CA LYS A 8 -14.32 -28.00 -7.76
C LYS A 8 -13.46 -26.76 -7.48
N ALA A 9 -12.89 -26.12 -8.51
CA ALA A 9 -12.06 -24.94 -8.31
C ALA A 9 -12.91 -23.67 -8.36
N MET A 10 -13.29 -23.13 -7.20
CA MET A 10 -13.90 -21.82 -7.09
C MET A 10 -12.83 -20.74 -7.36
N VAL A 11 -13.07 -19.87 -8.34
CA VAL A 11 -12.21 -18.71 -8.61
C VAL A 11 -12.84 -17.49 -7.97
N VAL A 12 -12.17 -16.95 -6.95
CA VAL A 12 -12.63 -15.79 -6.20
C VAL A 12 -11.74 -14.59 -6.48
N GLU A 13 -12.34 -13.43 -6.73
CA GLU A 13 -11.60 -12.18 -6.88
C GLU A 13 -11.01 -11.72 -5.54
N ARG A 14 -9.68 -11.65 -5.45
CA ARG A 14 -8.97 -11.16 -4.26
C ARG A 14 -8.71 -9.66 -4.26
N TYR A 15 -8.47 -9.10 -5.45
CA TYR A 15 -8.17 -7.69 -5.68
C TYR A 15 -8.94 -7.23 -6.90
N THR A 16 -9.66 -6.13 -6.75
CA THR A 16 -10.45 -5.50 -7.82
C THR A 16 -9.52 -4.97 -8.92
N ILE A 17 -10.09 -4.67 -10.09
CA ILE A 17 -9.34 -3.97 -11.15
C ILE A 17 -8.80 -2.64 -10.62
N THR A 18 -9.60 -1.91 -9.83
CA THR A 18 -9.21 -0.64 -9.22
C THR A 18 -8.01 -0.80 -8.29
N ASP A 19 -7.99 -1.84 -7.44
CA ASP A 19 -6.83 -2.14 -6.58
C ASP A 19 -5.55 -2.37 -7.38
N ARG A 20 -5.66 -3.11 -8.48
CA ARG A 20 -4.50 -3.43 -9.33
C ARG A 20 -3.98 -2.20 -10.06
N ILE A 21 -4.87 -1.34 -10.54
CA ILE A 21 -4.50 -0.06 -11.16
C ILE A 21 -3.83 0.84 -10.13
N ALA A 22 -4.44 1.01 -8.95
CA ALA A 22 -3.88 1.81 -7.86
C ALA A 22 -2.46 1.32 -7.49
N HIS A 23 -2.29 0.02 -7.25
CA HIS A 23 -0.99 -0.57 -6.94
C HIS A 23 0.04 -0.34 -8.06
N THR A 24 -0.36 -0.48 -9.32
CA THR A 24 0.55 -0.29 -10.47
C THR A 24 0.99 1.17 -10.59
N VAL A 25 0.07 2.12 -10.46
CA VAL A 25 0.38 3.55 -10.49
C VAL A 25 1.26 3.94 -9.31
N HIS A 26 0.96 3.45 -8.10
CA HIS A 26 1.82 3.63 -6.92
C HIS A 26 3.23 3.12 -7.20
N ALA A 27 3.39 1.89 -7.68
CA ALA A 27 4.69 1.29 -7.92
C ALA A 27 5.52 2.07 -8.96
N ILE A 28 4.89 2.48 -10.06
CA ILE A 28 5.55 3.31 -11.09
C ILE A 28 5.96 4.66 -10.51
N ALA A 29 5.08 5.33 -9.77
CA ALA A 29 5.37 6.61 -9.14
C ALA A 29 6.54 6.49 -8.16
N MET A 30 6.55 5.46 -7.31
CA MET A 30 7.66 5.18 -6.37
C MET A 30 8.99 4.96 -7.10
N ILE A 31 9.00 4.17 -8.18
CA ILE A 31 10.20 3.95 -8.99
C ILE A 31 10.74 5.28 -9.53
N VAL A 32 9.87 6.11 -10.13
CA VAL A 32 10.27 7.41 -10.66
C VAL A 32 10.80 8.31 -9.54
N LEU A 33 10.10 8.40 -8.41
CA LEU A 33 10.46 9.27 -7.28
C LEU A 33 11.77 8.84 -6.60
N ILE A 34 11.98 7.54 -6.40
CA ILE A 34 13.24 7.02 -5.83
C ILE A 34 14.40 7.32 -6.77
N ILE A 35 14.29 7.01 -8.07
CA ILE A 35 15.37 7.21 -9.03
C ILE A 35 15.70 8.70 -9.17
N THR A 36 14.68 9.54 -9.35
CA THR A 36 14.87 11.00 -9.49
C THR A 36 15.32 11.66 -8.19
N GLY A 37 14.82 11.19 -7.04
CA GLY A 37 15.25 11.66 -5.71
C GLY A 37 16.70 11.31 -5.42
N LEU A 38 17.14 10.09 -5.73
CA LEU A 38 18.55 9.68 -5.63
C LEU A 38 19.44 10.49 -6.58
N LYS A 39 18.97 10.82 -7.79
CA LYS A 39 19.69 11.74 -8.67
C LYS A 39 19.84 13.13 -8.06
N ILE A 40 18.76 13.72 -7.56
CA ILE A 40 18.77 15.04 -6.92
C ILE A 40 19.73 15.06 -5.73
N TYR A 41 19.74 13.99 -4.94
CA TYR A 41 20.59 13.85 -3.76
C TYR A 41 22.07 13.58 -4.09
N ALA A 42 22.35 12.57 -4.92
CA ALA A 42 23.69 12.05 -5.15
C ALA A 42 24.39 12.61 -6.40
N GLY A 43 23.66 13.30 -7.29
CA GLY A 43 24.24 14.00 -8.43
C GLY A 43 24.69 13.16 -9.62
N TRP A 44 24.40 11.85 -9.70
CA TRP A 44 24.89 10.92 -10.75
C TRP A 44 24.65 11.35 -12.21
N GLU A 45 25.53 11.03 -13.15
CA GLU A 45 25.51 11.58 -14.52
C GLU A 45 24.46 10.99 -15.50
N PHE A 46 23.46 10.23 -15.06
CA PHE A 46 22.52 9.57 -15.98
C PHE A 46 21.43 10.48 -16.57
N MET A 47 21.19 11.66 -15.97
CA MET A 47 20.27 12.69 -16.50
C MET A 47 20.61 14.07 -15.96
N SER A 48 20.03 15.13 -16.52
CA SER A 48 20.20 16.48 -15.96
C SER A 48 19.42 16.65 -14.64
N PHE A 49 19.90 17.54 -13.76
CA PHE A 49 19.18 17.90 -12.53
C PHE A 49 17.77 18.43 -12.83
N HIS A 50 17.64 19.27 -13.86
CA HIS A 50 16.35 19.84 -14.25
C HIS A 50 15.36 18.76 -14.68
N THR A 51 15.80 17.81 -15.51
CA THR A 51 14.97 16.67 -15.93
C THR A 51 14.55 15.82 -14.73
N ALA A 52 15.48 15.50 -13.83
CA ALA A 52 15.19 14.74 -12.62
C ALA A 52 14.12 15.44 -11.76
N ARG A 53 14.30 16.74 -11.51
CA ARG A 53 13.34 17.56 -10.75
C ARG A 53 11.97 17.59 -11.41
N THR A 54 11.90 17.83 -12.73
CA THR A 54 10.61 17.87 -13.44
C THR A 54 9.87 16.54 -13.32
N LEU A 55 10.55 15.42 -13.58
CA LEU A 55 9.95 14.09 -13.46
C LEU A 55 9.53 13.77 -12.02
N HIS A 56 10.36 14.14 -11.03
CA HIS A 56 10.04 13.98 -9.62
C HIS A 56 8.74 14.71 -9.28
N MET A 57 8.63 15.99 -9.65
CA MET A 57 7.45 16.80 -9.37
C MET A 57 6.19 16.31 -10.09
N ILE A 58 6.31 15.76 -11.31
CA ILE A 58 5.17 15.17 -12.03
C ILE A 58 4.69 13.89 -11.36
N ALA A 59 5.61 13.07 -10.81
CA ALA A 59 5.25 11.80 -10.17
C ALA A 59 4.56 11.97 -8.81
N VAL A 60 4.84 13.05 -8.07
CA VAL A 60 4.26 13.31 -6.74
C VAL A 60 2.72 13.29 -6.75
N PRO A 61 2.00 14.04 -7.61
CA PRO A 61 0.54 13.99 -7.67
C PRO A 61 -0.04 12.58 -7.86
N PHE A 62 0.60 11.73 -8.66
CA PHE A 62 0.15 10.35 -8.85
C PHE A 62 0.31 9.53 -7.58
N LEU A 63 1.45 9.67 -6.89
CA LEU A 63 1.67 9.01 -5.60
C LEU A 63 0.61 9.46 -4.57
N LEU A 64 0.36 10.76 -4.46
CA LEU A 64 -0.61 11.29 -3.51
C LEU A 64 -2.05 10.86 -3.85
N ALA A 65 -2.45 10.94 -5.12
CA ALA A 65 -3.78 10.51 -5.55
C ALA A 65 -4.02 9.03 -5.25
N VAL A 66 -3.04 8.16 -5.50
CA VAL A 66 -3.20 6.75 -5.15
C VAL A 66 -3.29 6.55 -3.64
N ASN A 67 -2.37 7.12 -2.86
CA ASN A 67 -2.27 6.80 -1.44
C ASN A 67 -3.32 7.49 -0.57
N TRP A 68 -3.79 8.68 -0.94
CA TRP A 68 -4.72 9.47 -0.14
C TRP A 68 -6.16 9.45 -0.66
N ILE A 69 -6.37 9.00 -1.90
CA ILE A 69 -7.71 8.92 -2.50
C ILE A 69 -8.05 7.46 -2.82
N LEU A 70 -7.32 6.82 -3.73
CA LEU A 70 -7.72 5.50 -4.25
C LEU A 70 -7.60 4.38 -3.23
N ILE A 71 -6.48 4.31 -2.48
CA ILE A 71 -6.30 3.27 -1.45
C ILE A 71 -7.35 3.43 -0.33
N PRO A 72 -7.56 4.63 0.28
CA PRO A 72 -8.61 4.82 1.26
C PRO A 72 -10.00 4.51 0.71
N TYR A 73 -10.30 4.94 -0.53
CA TYR A 73 -11.56 4.62 -1.18
C TYR A 73 -11.76 3.10 -1.28
N ASN A 74 -10.78 2.34 -1.77
CA ASN A 74 -10.89 0.90 -1.91
C ASN A 74 -11.11 0.22 -0.54
N ILE A 75 -10.35 0.62 0.48
CA ILE A 75 -10.46 0.11 1.86
C ILE A 75 -11.87 0.33 2.44
N PHE A 76 -12.45 1.53 2.24
CA PHE A 76 -13.75 1.90 2.80
C PHE A 76 -14.93 1.62 1.86
N SER A 77 -14.68 1.24 0.61
CA SER A 77 -15.72 0.74 -0.31
C SER A 77 -16.16 -0.68 0.05
N GLU A 78 -15.27 -1.41 0.72
CA GLU A 78 -15.54 -2.74 1.28
C GLU A 78 -16.19 -2.60 2.67
N GLY A 79 -17.35 -3.24 2.87
CA GLY A 79 -18.11 -3.23 4.13
C GLY A 79 -19.46 -2.48 4.07
N HIS A 80 -20.47 -3.02 4.77
CA HIS A 80 -21.82 -2.46 4.82
C HIS A 80 -22.03 -1.58 6.06
N GLY A 81 -22.46 -0.33 5.86
CA GLY A 81 -22.69 0.64 6.95
C GLY A 81 -21.41 1.16 7.60
N LEU A 82 -21.52 2.18 8.44
CA LEU A 82 -20.36 2.83 9.09
C LEU A 82 -19.59 1.86 10.00
N LEU A 83 -20.29 1.14 10.87
CA LEU A 83 -19.69 0.17 11.80
C LEU A 83 -19.06 -1.02 11.05
N GLY A 84 -19.70 -1.49 9.97
CA GLY A 84 -19.15 -2.57 9.16
C GLY A 84 -17.85 -2.17 8.45
N LYS A 85 -17.74 -0.92 7.97
CA LYS A 85 -16.51 -0.38 7.39
C LYS A 85 -15.38 -0.27 8.41
N ILE A 86 -15.68 0.17 9.63
CA ILE A 86 -14.68 0.26 10.72
C ILE A 86 -14.20 -1.14 11.14
N SER A 87 -15.12 -2.10 11.29
CA SER A 87 -14.75 -3.49 11.58
C SER A 87 -13.89 -4.07 10.47
N HIS A 88 -14.32 -3.90 9.21
CA HIS A 88 -13.58 -4.36 8.05
C HIS A 88 -12.15 -3.79 8.03
N PHE A 89 -12.00 -2.48 8.21
CA PHE A 89 -10.71 -1.82 8.29
C PHE A 89 -9.84 -2.41 9.41
N THR A 90 -10.38 -2.52 10.61
CA THR A 90 -9.65 -2.96 11.80
C THR A 90 -9.20 -4.42 11.65
N ASP A 91 -10.09 -5.30 11.22
CA ASP A 91 -9.82 -6.74 11.09
C ASP A 91 -8.80 -7.04 9.97
N HIS A 92 -8.84 -6.28 8.87
CA HIS A 92 -8.06 -6.57 7.66
C HIS A 92 -6.76 -5.79 7.55
N TYR A 93 -6.70 -4.58 8.11
CA TYR A 93 -5.57 -3.66 7.90
C TYR A 93 -4.82 -3.30 9.18
N ILE A 94 -5.44 -3.42 10.36
CA ILE A 94 -4.77 -3.17 11.64
C ILE A 94 -4.19 -4.46 12.21
N PHE A 95 -2.93 -4.37 12.66
CA PHE A 95 -2.24 -5.50 13.28
C PHE A 95 -2.83 -5.77 14.67
N GLY A 96 -3.36 -6.97 14.88
CA GLY A 96 -3.99 -7.36 16.15
C GLY A 96 -3.36 -8.58 16.82
N PRO A 97 -3.92 -9.02 17.98
CA PRO A 97 -3.43 -10.19 18.71
C PRO A 97 -3.41 -11.49 17.86
N LYS A 98 -4.42 -11.69 17.01
CA LYS A 98 -4.47 -12.83 16.07
C LYS A 98 -3.29 -12.80 15.08
N ASP A 99 -2.88 -11.61 14.64
CA ASP A 99 -1.75 -11.44 13.73
C ASP A 99 -0.41 -11.69 14.44
N ALA A 100 -0.28 -11.31 15.72
CA ALA A 100 0.89 -11.62 16.54
C ALA A 100 1.10 -13.14 16.70
N VAL A 101 0.02 -13.89 16.98
CA VAL A 101 0.08 -15.36 17.08
C VAL A 101 0.51 -15.97 15.74
N ARG A 102 -0.08 -15.51 14.64
CA ARG A 102 0.29 -15.95 13.28
C ARG A 102 1.74 -15.61 12.94
N LEU A 103 2.19 -14.40 13.26
CA LEU A 103 3.57 -13.96 13.05
C LEU A 103 4.56 -14.82 13.83
N GLY A 104 4.25 -15.16 15.08
CA GLY A 104 5.03 -16.13 15.86
C GLY A 104 5.08 -17.51 15.19
N GLY A 105 3.98 -17.95 14.57
CA GLY A 105 3.94 -19.16 13.76
C GLY A 105 4.86 -19.12 12.54
N ILE A 106 4.89 -18.00 11.80
CA ILE A 106 5.83 -17.78 10.69
C ILE A 106 7.27 -17.89 11.18
N ILE A 107 7.61 -17.17 12.24
CA ILE A 107 8.98 -17.13 12.76
C ILE A 107 9.42 -18.55 13.17
N LYS A 108 8.55 -19.30 13.87
CA LYS A 108 8.82 -20.71 14.18
C LYS A 108 9.01 -21.55 12.92
N ASN A 109 8.16 -21.38 11.92
CA ASN A 109 8.29 -22.10 10.65
C ASN A 109 9.60 -21.77 9.92
N PHE A 110 10.02 -20.50 9.90
CA PHE A 110 11.30 -20.07 9.34
C PHE A 110 12.49 -20.80 9.98
N PHE A 111 12.44 -21.01 11.31
CA PHE A 111 13.41 -21.83 12.04
C PHE A 111 13.10 -23.34 12.02
N ARG A 112 12.18 -23.82 11.17
CA ARG A 112 11.74 -25.23 11.02
C ARG A 112 11.15 -25.84 12.30
N LYS A 113 10.64 -25.00 13.21
CA LYS A 113 10.03 -25.36 14.51
C LYS A 113 8.49 -25.28 14.49
N GLY A 114 7.86 -25.21 13.32
CA GLY A 114 6.41 -25.09 13.19
C GLY A 114 5.92 -25.16 11.75
N ARG A 115 4.60 -25.20 11.55
CA ARG A 115 3.98 -25.12 10.23
C ARG A 115 3.70 -23.67 9.86
N TYR A 116 3.84 -23.35 8.57
CA TYR A 116 3.48 -22.03 8.06
C TYR A 116 1.95 -21.87 8.16
N PRO A 117 1.44 -20.85 8.86
CA PRO A 117 0.01 -20.62 8.96
C PRO A 117 -0.58 -20.23 7.60
N ALA A 118 -1.85 -20.59 7.36
CA ALA A 118 -2.54 -20.22 6.12
C ALA A 118 -2.86 -18.71 6.12
N TYR A 119 -2.65 -18.09 4.97
CA TYR A 119 -3.05 -16.72 4.65
C TYR A 119 -3.98 -16.77 3.44
N SER A 120 -4.96 -15.87 3.36
CA SER A 120 -5.99 -15.90 2.29
C SER A 120 -6.95 -17.07 2.38
N ILE A 121 -7.52 -17.27 3.58
CA ILE A 121 -8.65 -18.18 3.78
C ILE A 121 -9.90 -17.46 3.28
N TYR A 122 -10.59 -18.06 2.30
CA TYR A 122 -11.89 -17.59 1.83
C TYR A 122 -12.99 -18.36 2.55
N ASP A 123 -13.95 -17.63 3.12
CA ASP A 123 -15.16 -18.20 3.70
C ASP A 123 -16.22 -18.30 2.60
N GLU A 124 -16.51 -19.54 2.16
CA GLU A 124 -17.51 -19.80 1.13
C GLU A 124 -18.93 -19.47 1.57
N GLU A 125 -19.25 -19.60 2.86
CA GLU A 125 -20.58 -19.32 3.40
C GLU A 125 -20.81 -17.81 3.51
N LYS A 126 -19.79 -17.06 3.93
CA LYS A 126 -19.87 -15.61 4.10
C LYS A 126 -19.48 -14.80 2.86
N GLY A 127 -18.98 -15.46 1.83
CA GLY A 127 -18.61 -14.85 0.55
C GLY A 127 -17.44 -13.87 0.61
N HIS A 128 -16.62 -13.89 1.66
CA HIS A 128 -15.47 -12.98 1.82
C HIS A 128 -14.26 -13.67 2.44
N TYR A 129 -13.08 -13.05 2.30
CA TYR A 129 -11.86 -13.56 2.92
C TYR A 129 -11.87 -13.34 4.43
N GLU A 130 -11.67 -14.39 5.22
CA GLU A 130 -11.50 -14.27 6.68
C GLU A 130 -10.17 -13.60 7.04
N THR A 131 -9.17 -13.71 6.16
CA THR A 131 -7.85 -13.12 6.37
C THR A 131 -7.24 -12.75 5.02
N LYS A 132 -7.36 -11.47 4.64
CA LYS A 132 -6.91 -10.96 3.32
C LYS A 132 -5.41 -10.67 3.25
N LEU A 133 -4.82 -10.15 4.33
CA LEU A 133 -3.43 -9.70 4.40
C LEU A 133 -2.56 -10.54 5.32
N HIS A 134 -1.28 -10.66 4.96
CA HIS A 134 -0.25 -11.23 5.80
C HIS A 134 0.08 -10.29 6.98
N PRO A 135 0.35 -10.79 8.20
CA PRO A 135 0.64 -9.96 9.38
C PRO A 135 1.71 -8.89 9.16
N VAL A 136 2.80 -9.25 8.46
CA VAL A 136 3.87 -8.29 8.12
C VAL A 136 3.37 -7.17 7.21
N MET A 137 2.45 -7.45 6.28
CA MET A 137 1.91 -6.41 5.39
C MET A 137 1.16 -5.33 6.16
N LYS A 138 0.42 -5.70 7.22
CA LYS A 138 -0.26 -4.72 8.08
C LYS A 138 0.71 -3.77 8.76
N VAL A 139 1.88 -4.27 9.18
CA VAL A 139 2.96 -3.43 9.74
C VAL A 139 3.57 -2.55 8.66
N LEU A 140 3.87 -3.12 7.49
CA LEU A 140 4.46 -2.37 6.37
C LEU A 140 3.55 -1.24 5.89
N ILE A 141 2.23 -1.45 5.83
CA ILE A 141 1.25 -0.41 5.47
C ILE A 141 1.33 0.80 6.40
N VAL A 142 1.47 0.56 7.72
CA VAL A 142 1.61 1.66 8.70
C VAL A 142 2.94 2.39 8.51
N LEU A 143 4.03 1.66 8.31
CA LEU A 143 5.35 2.25 8.08
C LEU A 143 5.38 3.07 6.78
N GLU A 144 4.81 2.51 5.70
CA GLU A 144 4.68 3.15 4.41
C GLU A 144 3.81 4.41 4.50
N GLY A 145 2.63 4.33 5.13
CA GLY A 145 1.76 5.47 5.35
C GLY A 145 2.45 6.59 6.14
N THR A 146 3.23 6.22 7.16
CA THR A 146 4.03 7.17 7.95
C THR A 146 5.13 7.81 7.11
N ALA A 147 5.88 7.02 6.34
CA ALA A 147 6.94 7.52 5.46
C ALA A 147 6.38 8.46 4.39
N LEU A 148 5.25 8.10 3.76
CA LEU A 148 4.56 8.93 2.79
C LEU A 148 4.11 10.27 3.39
N PHE A 149 3.57 10.25 4.60
CA PHE A 149 3.22 11.48 5.32
C PHE A 149 4.45 12.38 5.53
N LEU A 150 5.55 11.83 6.05
CA LEU A 150 6.79 12.58 6.29
C LEU A 150 7.40 13.14 5.00
N ILE A 151 7.47 12.34 3.94
CA ILE A 151 8.00 12.76 2.63
C ILE A 151 7.10 13.83 2.01
N THR A 152 5.78 13.75 2.17
CA THR A 152 4.86 14.75 1.64
C THR A 152 5.00 16.09 2.37
N VAL A 153 4.99 16.08 3.70
CA VAL A 153 5.13 17.30 4.50
C VAL A 153 6.49 17.95 4.26
N SER A 154 7.58 17.17 4.32
CA SER A 154 8.92 17.69 4.02
C SER A 154 9.05 18.17 2.58
N GLY A 155 8.46 17.44 1.62
CA GLY A 155 8.43 17.83 0.21
C GLY A 155 7.72 19.17 -0.01
N ILE A 156 6.61 19.43 0.68
CA ILE A 156 5.90 20.72 0.62
C ILE A 156 6.77 21.85 1.18
N VAL A 157 7.49 21.63 2.29
CA VAL A 157 8.42 22.62 2.87
C VAL A 157 9.58 22.91 1.93
N LEU A 158 10.17 21.88 1.31
CA LEU A 158 11.28 22.02 0.37
C LEU A 158 10.85 22.60 -0.99
N TYR A 159 9.60 22.37 -1.38
CA TYR A 159 9.03 23.02 -2.53
C TYR A 159 8.85 24.49 -2.18
N LYS A 160 9.68 25.36 -2.78
CA LYS A 160 9.55 26.83 -2.71
C LYS A 160 8.15 27.25 -3.19
N LEU A 161 7.16 27.15 -2.33
CA LEU A 161 6.06 28.10 -2.23
C LEU A 161 6.66 29.26 -1.45
N ASP A 162 6.57 30.48 -1.97
CA ASP A 162 6.66 31.63 -1.08
C ASP A 162 5.55 31.43 -0.04
N TRP A 163 5.93 31.03 1.18
CA TRP A 163 5.02 30.84 2.32
C TRP A 163 4.45 32.18 2.83
N SER A 164 4.65 33.26 2.06
CA SER A 164 4.10 34.59 2.25
C SER A 164 2.58 34.60 2.40
N LEU A 165 1.87 33.67 1.73
CA LEU A 165 0.42 33.45 1.91
C LEU A 165 0.02 33.03 3.33
N PHE A 166 0.94 32.42 4.09
CA PHE A 166 0.72 31.97 5.47
C PHE A 166 1.55 32.76 6.50
N GLY A 167 2.25 33.82 6.08
CA GLY A 167 3.05 34.68 6.96
C GLY A 167 4.28 34.00 7.58
N LEU A 168 4.72 32.87 7.03
CA LEU A 168 5.96 32.20 7.42
C LEU A 168 7.07 32.60 6.44
N PRO A 169 8.28 32.91 6.93
CA PRO A 169 9.40 33.36 6.09
C PRO A 169 9.87 32.28 5.10
#